data_AF-A0A4U9VLQ1-F1
#
_entry.id   AF-A0A4U9VLQ1-F1
#
_cell.length_a   1.000
_cell.length_b   1.000
_cell.length_c   1.000
_cell.angle_alpha   90.00
_cell.angle_beta   90.00
_cell.angle_gamma   90.00
#
_symmetry.space_group_name_H-M   'P 1'
#
loop_
_entity.id
_entity.type
_entity.pdbx_description
1 polymer ?
#
loop_
_entity_poly.entity_id
_entity_poly.type
_entity_poly.pdbx_seq_one_letter_code
_entity_poly.pdbx_strand_id
1 'polypeptide(L)'
;MQHLLKEVDKAVQQEGDAHPLICGVGLGGFWAERIGFLCGIRQVIFNPNLYPEEHMHGKIDRPEEYRDIATKCVEDFREKNRDRCLVVLSRQDEVLDSQRSAELLHKYYEIVWDEQQSHKFKNISPHLQRIKAFKTLA
;
A
#
# COMPACT_ATOMS: atom_id res chain seq x y z
N MET A 1 16.69 1.29 4.65
CA MET A 1 15.46 0.77 5.32
C MET A 1 15.30 1.05 6.81
N GLN A 2 16.25 0.75 7.71
CA GLN A 2 16.05 0.96 9.17
C GLN A 2 15.69 2.42 9.55
N HIS A 3 16.27 3.40 8.84
CA HIS A 3 15.95 4.80 9.04
C HIS A 3 14.47 5.10 8.74
N LEU A 4 13.95 4.64 7.60
CA LEU A 4 12.57 4.90 7.20
C LEU A 4 11.56 4.35 8.21
N LEU A 5 11.77 3.13 8.69
CA LEU A 5 10.90 2.53 9.71
C LEU A 5 10.93 3.30 11.04
N LYS A 6 12.11 3.80 11.43
CA LYS A 6 12.25 4.65 12.63
C LYS A 6 11.56 5.98 12.49
N GLU A 7 11.63 6.63 11.33
CA GLU A 7 10.93 7.90 11.11
C GLU A 7 9.41 7.72 11.12
N VAL A 8 8.90 6.63 10.53
CA VAL A 8 7.46 6.32 10.55
C VAL A 8 6.99 6.00 11.97
N ASP A 9 7.73 5.17 12.70
CA ASP A 9 7.42 4.86 14.11
C ASP A 9 7.42 6.13 14.96
N LYS A 10 8.44 6.98 14.81
CA LYS A 10 8.52 8.26 15.51
C LYS A 10 7.34 9.17 15.17
N ALA A 11 6.94 9.27 13.90
CA ALA A 11 5.79 10.07 13.48
C ALA A 11 4.51 9.58 14.16
N VAL A 12 4.26 8.26 14.15
CA VAL A 12 3.10 7.65 14.81
C VAL A 12 3.07 7.93 16.32
N GLN A 13 4.22 7.78 17.00
CA GLN A 13 4.30 8.02 18.45
C GLN A 13 4.09 9.50 18.81
N GLN A 14 4.33 10.43 17.88
CA GLN A 14 4.21 11.88 18.11
C GLN A 14 2.85 12.46 17.75
N GLU A 15 2.11 11.84 16.83
CA GLU A 15 0.87 12.40 16.26
C GLU A 15 -0.35 12.26 17.20
N GLY A 16 -0.30 11.32 18.16
CA GLY A 16 -1.35 11.11 19.17
C GLY A 16 -2.66 10.50 18.64
N ASP A 17 -2.71 10.17 17.34
CA ASP A 17 -3.82 9.42 16.74
C ASP A 17 -3.76 7.95 17.17
N ALA A 18 -4.84 7.43 17.75
CA ALA A 18 -4.93 6.03 18.17
C ALA A 18 -5.01 5.05 16.99
N HIS A 19 -5.37 5.53 15.79
CA HIS A 19 -5.58 4.71 14.61
C HIS A 19 -4.89 5.30 13.37
N PRO A 20 -3.55 5.47 13.38
CA PRO A 20 -2.83 6.01 12.25
C PRO A 20 -3.08 5.14 10.99
N LEU A 21 -3.02 5.79 9.83
CA LEU A 21 -3.21 5.13 8.55
C LEU A 21 -2.15 5.62 7.56
N ILE A 22 -1.50 4.69 6.88
CA ILE A 22 -0.57 4.99 5.80
C ILE A 22 -1.26 4.78 4.45
N CYS A 23 -1.04 5.68 3.50
CA CYS A 23 -1.58 5.52 2.15
C CYS A 23 -0.54 5.77 1.06
N GLY A 24 -0.71 5.12 -0.09
CA GLY A 24 0.19 5.31 -1.22
C GLY A 24 -0.40 4.85 -2.56
N VAL A 25 0.09 5.45 -3.64
CA VAL A 25 -0.30 5.15 -5.04
C VAL A 25 0.88 4.55 -5.79
N GLY A 26 0.67 3.54 -6.64
CA GLY A 26 1.74 3.00 -7.49
C GLY A 26 2.87 2.42 -6.63
N LEU A 27 4.09 2.94 -6.83
CA LEU A 27 5.25 2.59 -6.01
C LEU A 27 5.07 2.98 -4.53
N GLY A 28 4.36 4.07 -4.26
CA GLY A 28 3.99 4.44 -2.90
C GLY A 28 3.08 3.39 -2.24
N GLY A 29 2.23 2.72 -3.02
CA GLY A 29 1.38 1.62 -2.54
C GLY A 29 2.20 0.39 -2.11
N PHE A 30 3.26 0.04 -2.87
CA PHE A 30 4.21 -1.02 -2.50
C PHE A 30 4.86 -0.76 -1.14
N TRP A 31 5.32 0.48 -0.93
CA TRP A 31 5.95 0.90 0.32
C TRP A 31 4.95 0.98 1.46
N ALA A 32 3.79 1.60 1.23
CA ALA A 32 2.75 1.75 2.24
C ALA A 32 2.29 0.41 2.82
N GLU A 33 2.08 -0.60 1.97
CA GLU A 33 1.73 -1.96 2.41
C GLU A 33 2.77 -2.52 3.39
N ARG A 34 4.04 -2.52 2.99
CA ARG A 34 5.12 -3.20 3.73
C ARG A 34 5.51 -2.44 4.99
N ILE A 35 5.60 -1.12 4.91
CA ILE A 35 5.89 -0.27 6.06
C ILE A 35 4.73 -0.33 7.05
N GLY A 36 3.49 -0.24 6.56
CA GLY A 36 2.31 -0.34 7.41
C GLY A 36 2.26 -1.67 8.15
N PHE A 37 2.60 -2.78 7.48
CA PHE A 37 2.74 -4.08 8.16
C PHE A 37 3.82 -4.06 9.25
N LEU A 38 5.04 -3.61 8.91
CA LEU A 38 6.18 -3.59 9.83
C LEU A 38 5.98 -2.66 11.04
N CYS A 39 5.21 -1.58 10.86
CA CYS A 39 4.90 -0.60 11.91
C CYS A 39 3.54 -0.85 12.59
N GLY A 40 2.77 -1.86 12.18
CA GLY A 40 1.46 -2.16 12.77
C GLY A 40 0.39 -1.10 12.51
N ILE A 41 0.43 -0.43 11.36
CA ILE A 41 -0.46 0.68 10.95
C ILE A 41 -1.40 0.18 9.85
N ARG A 42 -2.69 0.54 9.83
CA ARG A 42 -3.60 0.20 8.72
C ARG A 42 -3.15 0.86 7.40
N GLN A 43 -3.38 0.20 6.26
CA GLN A 43 -2.90 0.70 4.97
C GLN A 43 -4.04 0.93 3.97
N VAL A 44 -3.93 1.96 3.14
CA VAL A 44 -4.76 2.14 1.94
C VAL A 44 -3.85 2.29 0.74
N ILE A 45 -3.95 1.36 -0.20
CA ILE A 45 -3.08 1.34 -1.38
C ILE A 45 -3.91 1.49 -2.65
N PHE A 46 -3.47 2.38 -3.53
CA PHE A 46 -4.11 2.64 -4.82
C PHE A 46 -3.20 2.16 -5.94
N ASN A 47 -3.72 1.34 -6.86
CA ASN A 47 -2.97 0.80 -8.00
C ASN A 47 -1.52 0.41 -7.63
N PRO A 48 -1.30 -0.44 -6.62
CA PRO A 48 0.04 -0.69 -6.10
C PRO A 48 0.92 -1.36 -7.15
N ASN A 49 2.14 -0.86 -7.33
CA ASN A 49 3.14 -1.54 -8.14
C ASN A 49 3.79 -2.66 -7.32
N LEU A 50 3.18 -3.85 -7.33
CA LEU A 50 3.64 -4.97 -6.50
C LEU A 50 4.97 -5.57 -6.96
N TYR A 51 5.37 -5.31 -8.20
CA TYR A 51 6.56 -5.85 -8.86
C TYR A 51 7.41 -4.72 -9.47
N PRO A 52 7.91 -3.78 -8.65
CA PRO A 52 8.63 -2.62 -9.15
C PRO A 52 9.85 -3.01 -9.98
N GLU A 53 10.48 -4.14 -9.67
CA GLU A 53 11.59 -4.71 -10.43
C GLU A 53 11.25 -4.96 -11.90
N GLU A 54 10.01 -5.27 -12.28
CA GLU A 54 9.70 -5.61 -13.68
C GLU A 54 9.72 -4.38 -14.61
N HIS A 55 9.34 -3.20 -14.11
CA HIS A 55 9.06 -2.03 -14.95
C HIS A 55 9.81 -0.75 -14.57
N MET A 56 10.57 -0.77 -13.47
CA MET A 56 11.29 0.40 -12.95
C MET A 56 12.82 0.32 -13.10
N HIS A 57 13.32 -0.59 -13.94
CA HIS A 57 14.74 -0.66 -14.29
C HIS A 57 15.28 0.72 -14.73
N GLY A 58 16.35 1.18 -14.09
CA GLY A 58 16.97 2.48 -14.38
C GLY A 58 16.15 3.71 -13.97
N LYS A 59 14.97 3.53 -13.36
CA LYS A 59 14.11 4.61 -12.84
C LYS A 59 14.15 4.73 -11.32
N ILE A 60 14.88 3.83 -10.67
CA ILE A 60 15.03 3.74 -9.23
C ILE A 60 16.51 3.92 -8.90
N ASP A 61 16.80 4.88 -8.03
CA ASP A 61 18.19 5.17 -7.61
C ASP A 61 18.78 4.06 -6.72
N ARG A 62 17.92 3.33 -5.99
CA ARG A 62 18.28 2.30 -5.00
C ARG A 62 17.43 1.03 -5.10
N PRO A 63 17.56 0.23 -6.18
CA PRO A 63 16.76 -0.97 -6.39
C PRO A 63 16.93 -2.03 -5.29
N GLU A 64 18.07 -2.03 -4.60
CA GLU A 64 18.36 -2.90 -3.47
C GLU A 64 17.43 -2.69 -2.27
N GLU A 65 16.91 -1.47 -2.06
CA GLU A 65 16.01 -1.18 -0.95
C GLU A 65 14.67 -1.92 -1.07
N TYR A 66 14.21 -2.19 -2.30
CA TYR A 66 12.98 -2.94 -2.58
C TYR A 66 13.13 -4.42 -2.23
N ARG A 67 14.31 -4.99 -2.53
CA ARG A 67 14.64 -6.36 -2.13
C ARG A 67 14.80 -6.46 -0.61
N ASP A 68 15.46 -5.48 0.01
CA ASP A 68 15.68 -5.44 1.47
C ASP A 68 14.37 -5.31 2.27
N ILE A 69 13.38 -4.52 1.80
CA ILE A 69 12.08 -4.50 2.48
C ILE A 69 11.28 -5.78 2.24
N ALA A 70 11.39 -6.37 1.05
CA ALA A 70 10.72 -7.62 0.74
C ALA A 70 11.22 -8.77 1.64
N THR A 71 12.53 -8.83 1.92
CA THR A 71 13.12 -9.85 2.82
C THR A 71 12.83 -9.59 4.31
N LYS A 72 12.50 -8.36 4.70
CA LYS A 72 12.06 -8.03 6.08
C LYS A 72 10.62 -8.39 6.35
N CYS A 73 9.79 -8.43 5.30
CA CYS A 73 8.49 -9.04 5.39
C CYS A 73 8.68 -10.56 5.41
N VAL A 74 8.11 -11.24 6.39
CA VAL A 74 8.07 -12.71 6.39
C VAL A 74 7.30 -13.21 5.16
N GLU A 75 7.60 -14.41 4.67
CA GLU A 75 7.00 -14.95 3.42
C GLU A 75 5.46 -14.85 3.41
N ASP A 76 4.81 -15.07 4.56
CA ASP A 76 3.36 -14.99 4.73
C ASP A 76 2.87 -13.67 5.35
N PHE A 77 3.58 -12.56 5.17
CA PHE A 77 3.22 -11.31 5.87
C PHE A 77 1.80 -10.83 5.53
N ARG A 78 1.32 -11.06 4.30
CA ARG A 78 -0.05 -10.69 3.90
C ARG A 78 -1.10 -11.48 4.66
N GLU A 79 -0.83 -12.74 4.98
CA GLU A 79 -1.68 -13.55 5.85
C GLU A 79 -1.73 -12.96 7.26
N LYS A 80 -0.58 -12.55 7.80
CA LYS A 80 -0.49 -11.88 9.11
C LYS A 80 -1.09 -10.47 9.11
N ASN A 81 -1.14 -9.83 7.95
CA ASN A 81 -1.69 -8.49 7.73
C ASN A 81 -3.15 -8.52 7.23
N ARG A 82 -3.78 -9.70 7.20
CA ARG A 82 -5.14 -9.90 6.71
C ARG A 82 -6.11 -8.87 7.29
N ASP A 83 -6.96 -8.33 6.43
CA ASP A 83 -7.97 -7.29 6.75
C ASP A 83 -7.40 -5.94 7.26
N ARG A 84 -6.07 -5.74 7.24
CA ARG A 84 -5.41 -4.49 7.66
C ARG A 84 -4.98 -3.59 6.50
N CYS A 85 -5.28 -3.97 5.27
CA CYS A 85 -5.09 -3.16 4.08
C CYS A 85 -6.40 -3.05 3.30
N LEU A 86 -6.69 -1.84 2.80
CA LEU A 86 -7.74 -1.58 1.82
C LEU A 86 -7.08 -1.30 0.46
N VAL A 87 -7.44 -2.07 -0.56
CA VAL A 87 -6.87 -1.94 -1.89
C VAL A 87 -7.89 -1.28 -2.81
N VAL A 88 -7.50 -0.18 -3.43
CA VAL A 88 -8.30 0.50 -4.45
C VAL A 88 -7.62 0.32 -5.81
N LEU A 89 -8.31 -0.36 -6.72
CA LEU A 89 -7.81 -0.67 -8.06
C LEU A 89 -8.65 0.04 -9.10
N SER A 90 -8.00 0.54 -10.13
CA SER A 90 -8.68 1.20 -11.24
C SER A 90 -8.94 0.25 -12.40
N ARG A 91 -10.13 0.37 -13.01
CA ARG A 91 -10.44 -0.23 -14.32
C ARG A 91 -9.78 0.49 -15.50
N GLN A 92 -9.28 1.70 -15.27
CA GLN A 92 -8.64 2.59 -16.22
C GLN A 92 -7.12 2.73 -15.96
N ASP A 93 -6.51 1.81 -15.21
CA ASP A 93 -5.05 1.83 -15.02
C ASP A 93 -4.35 1.54 -16.35
N GLU A 94 -3.67 2.55 -16.89
CA GLU A 94 -2.95 2.52 -18.14
C GLU A 94 -1.48 2.09 -18.00
N VAL A 95 -1.01 1.86 -16.77
CA VAL A 95 0.40 1.56 -16.43
C VAL A 95 0.57 0.14 -15.92
N LEU A 96 -0.34 -0.33 -15.06
CA LEU A 96 -0.27 -1.64 -14.42
C LEU A 96 -1.49 -2.50 -14.76
N ASP A 97 -1.26 -3.81 -14.83
CA ASP A 97 -2.36 -4.78 -14.84
C ASP A 97 -2.98 -4.89 -13.44
N SER A 98 -4.06 -4.12 -13.23
CA SER A 98 -4.82 -4.15 -11.98
C SER A 98 -5.46 -5.52 -11.71
N GLN A 99 -5.72 -6.33 -12.74
CA GLN A 99 -6.30 -7.65 -12.56
C GLN A 99 -5.31 -8.59 -11.84
N ARG A 100 -4.03 -8.56 -12.23
CA ARG A 100 -2.94 -9.29 -11.56
C ARG A 100 -2.84 -8.92 -10.07
N SER A 101 -2.95 -7.64 -9.74
CA SER A 101 -2.98 -7.17 -8.35
C SER A 101 -4.20 -7.71 -7.60
N ALA A 102 -5.38 -7.69 -8.21
CA ALA A 102 -6.60 -8.22 -7.60
C ALA A 102 -6.49 -9.73 -7.31
N GLU A 103 -6.02 -10.52 -8.28
CA GLU A 103 -5.84 -11.98 -8.15
C GLU A 103 -4.92 -12.37 -7.00
N LEU A 104 -3.89 -11.57 -6.75
CA LEU A 104 -2.99 -11.78 -5.61
C LEU A 104 -3.62 -11.30 -4.29
N LEU A 105 -4.16 -10.07 -4.26
CA LEU A 105 -4.49 -9.39 -3.02
C LEU A 105 -5.88 -9.72 -2.45
N HIS A 106 -6.86 -10.13 -3.28
CA HIS A 106 -8.22 -10.43 -2.82
C HIS A 106 -8.28 -11.55 -1.78
N LYS A 107 -7.23 -12.37 -1.70
CA LYS A 107 -7.11 -13.46 -0.71
C LYS A 107 -6.89 -12.95 0.71
N TYR A 108 -6.42 -11.71 0.87
CA TYR A 108 -5.96 -11.14 2.14
C TYR A 108 -6.68 -9.85 2.51
N TYR A 109 -7.08 -9.08 1.51
CA TYR A 109 -7.54 -7.70 1.67
C TYR A 109 -8.83 -7.43 0.90
N GLU A 110 -9.56 -6.43 1.37
CA GLU A 110 -10.70 -5.89 0.63
C GLU A 110 -10.23 -5.18 -0.64
N ILE A 111 -10.87 -5.50 -1.77
CA ILE A 111 -10.64 -4.86 -3.07
C ILE A 111 -11.84 -3.96 -3.41
N VAL A 112 -11.53 -2.71 -3.75
CA VAL A 112 -12.48 -1.71 -4.26
C VAL A 112 -12.09 -1.34 -5.68
N TRP A 113 -13.04 -1.43 -6.60
CA TRP A 113 -12.84 -1.00 -7.97
C TRP A 113 -13.29 0.46 -8.16
N ASP A 114 -12.43 1.24 -8.81
CA ASP A 114 -12.74 2.58 -9.31
C ASP A 114 -12.89 2.53 -10.85
N GLU A 115 -13.97 3.11 -11.33
CA GLU A 115 -14.35 3.07 -12.76
C GLU A 115 -13.82 4.28 -13.56
N GLN A 116 -13.24 5.29 -12.90
CA GLN A 116 -12.95 6.61 -13.49
C GLN A 116 -11.47 7.01 -13.44
N GLN A 117 -10.79 6.77 -12.31
CA GLN A 117 -9.45 7.29 -12.06
C GLN A 117 -8.40 6.52 -12.84
N SER A 118 -7.40 7.18 -13.42
CA SER A 118 -6.26 6.48 -14.07
C SER A 118 -5.19 6.08 -13.04
N HIS A 119 -4.06 5.50 -13.47
CA HIS A 119 -3.00 4.96 -12.61
C HIS A 119 -2.67 5.83 -11.38
N LYS A 120 -2.52 7.14 -11.59
CA LYS A 120 -2.08 8.10 -10.56
C LYS A 120 -3.15 8.46 -9.53
N PHE A 121 -4.41 8.05 -9.70
CA PHE A 121 -5.52 8.39 -8.80
C PHE A 121 -5.57 9.88 -8.44
N LYS A 122 -5.73 10.74 -9.45
CA LYS A 122 -5.72 12.22 -9.27
C LYS A 122 -6.79 12.71 -8.30
N ASN A 123 -7.90 12.01 -8.20
CA ASN A 123 -8.97 12.30 -7.26
C ASN A 123 -9.30 11.05 -6.42
N ILE A 124 -8.95 11.09 -5.13
CA ILE A 124 -9.31 10.05 -4.16
C ILE A 124 -10.53 10.42 -3.32
N SER A 125 -11.12 11.62 -3.50
CA SER A 125 -12.26 12.10 -2.71
C SER A 125 -13.44 11.13 -2.67
N PRO A 126 -13.82 10.43 -3.77
CA PRO A 126 -14.90 9.44 -3.73
C PRO A 126 -14.66 8.30 -2.72
N HIS A 127 -13.41 7.99 -2.40
CA HIS A 127 -13.03 6.90 -1.51
C HIS A 127 -12.91 7.32 -0.04
N LEU A 128 -12.92 8.62 0.26
CA LEU A 128 -12.62 9.13 1.61
C LEU A 128 -13.57 8.61 2.70
N GLN A 129 -14.87 8.48 2.40
CA GLN A 129 -15.82 7.94 3.39
C GLN A 129 -15.52 6.48 3.72
N ARG A 130 -15.15 5.68 2.71
CA ARG A 130 -14.76 4.29 2.92
C ARG A 130 -13.44 4.18 3.67
N ILE A 131 -12.45 4.99 3.30
CA ILE A 131 -11.15 5.06 3.99
C ILE A 131 -11.34 5.43 5.45
N LYS A 132 -12.21 6.41 5.74
CA LYS A 132 -12.54 6.80 7.11
C LYS A 132 -13.16 5.65 7.89
N ALA A 133 -14.16 4.97 7.31
CA ALA A 133 -14.79 3.81 7.94
C ALA A 133 -13.76 2.69 8.24
N PHE A 134 -12.92 2.38 7.25
CA PHE A 134 -11.84 1.39 7.37
C PHE A 134 -10.81 1.77 8.45
N LYS A 135 -10.42 3.04 8.55
CA LYS A 135 -9.51 3.56 9.58
C LYS A 135 -10.05 3.30 11.00
N THR A 136 -11.37 3.48 11.17
CA THR A 136 -12.04 3.40 12.48
C THR A 136 -12.55 2.01 12.87
N LEU A 137 -12.30 0.99 12.05
CA LEU A 137 -12.64 -0.39 12.41
C LEU A 137 -11.86 -0.83 13.64
N ALA A 138 -12.60 -1.20 14.69
CA ALA A 138 -12.08 -1.73 15.95
C ALA A 138 -11.31 -3.04 15.76
#